data_AF-A0A7Y7NDN3-F1
#
_entry.id   AF-A0A7Y7NDN3-F1
#
_cell.length_a   1.000
_cell.length_b   1.000
_cell.length_c   1.000
_cell.angle_alpha   90.00
_cell.angle_beta   90.00
_cell.angle_gamma   90.00
#
_symmetry.space_group_name_H-M   'P 1'
#
loop_
_entity.id
_entity.type
_entity.pdbx_description
1 polymer ?
#
loop_
_entity_poly.entity_id
_entity_poly.type
_entity_poly.pdbx_seq_one_letter_code
_entity_poly.pdbx_strand_id
1 'polypeptide(L)' 'MDNTAKIPVSLWAVIQRINRILAMENKLLLESSGHQEKEDFGDWYIIDPLTKAVTVRNCEIEELARKVGALKPNETI' A
#
# COMPACT_ATOMS: atom_id res chain seq x y z
N MET A 1 -10.31 22.93 21.11
CA MET A 1 -10.68 21.55 20.74
C MET A 1 -10.49 21.45 19.25
N ASP A 2 -9.32 20.97 18.81
CA ASP A 2 -9.02 20.86 17.38
C ASP A 2 -9.84 19.70 16.79
N ASN A 3 -11.02 20.04 16.27
CA ASN A 3 -11.78 19.17 15.40
C ASN A 3 -11.16 19.25 13.99
N THR A 4 -9.93 18.77 13.84
CA THR A 4 -9.28 18.70 12.52
C THR A 4 -9.85 17.47 11.81
N ALA A 5 -10.96 17.67 11.09
CA ALA A 5 -11.49 16.64 10.21
C ALA A 5 -10.37 16.20 9.24
N LYS A 6 -10.05 14.89 9.23
CA LYS A 6 -9.07 14.34 8.31
C LYS A 6 -9.58 14.49 6.87
N ILE A 7 -8.68 14.74 5.94
CA ILE A 7 -8.96 14.86 4.51
C ILE A 7 -9.10 13.45 3.94
N PRO A 8 -10.27 13.05 3.40
CA PRO A 8 -10.43 11.75 2.77
C PRO A 8 -9.67 11.70 1.43
N VAL A 9 -8.97 10.59 1.19
CA VAL A 9 -8.22 10.31 -0.03
C VAL A 9 -8.65 8.93 -0.51
N SER A 10 -8.95 8.78 -1.80
CA SER A 10 -9.38 7.48 -2.31
C SER A 10 -8.28 6.42 -2.17
N LEU A 11 -8.69 5.19 -1.86
CA LEU A 11 -7.80 4.04 -1.76
C LEU A 11 -6.88 3.92 -3.00
N TRP A 12 -7.45 4.09 -4.20
CA TRP A 12 -6.69 4.03 -5.45
C TRP A 12 -5.62 5.12 -5.56
N ALA A 13 -5.91 6.35 -5.14
CA ALA A 13 -4.93 7.42 -5.13
C ALA A 13 -3.80 7.13 -4.14
N VAL A 14 -4.10 6.52 -2.99
CA VAL A 14 -3.08 6.07 -2.03
C VAL A 14 -2.22 4.96 -2.61
N ILE A 15 -2.81 3.94 -3.23
CA ILE A 15 -2.07 2.85 -3.89
C ILE A 15 -1.11 3.39 -4.94
N GLN A 16 -1.55 4.35 -5.77
CA GLN A 16 -0.67 4.99 -6.77
C GLN A 16 0.51 5.72 -6.13
N ARG A 17 0.27 6.43 -5.01
CA ARG A 17 1.33 7.11 -4.26
C ARG A 17 2.31 6.11 -3.67
N ILE A 18 1.82 5.03 -3.05
CA ILE A 18 2.66 3.93 -2.54
C ILE A 18 3.52 3.38 -3.67
N ASN A 19 2.92 3.00 -4.80
CA ASN A 19 3.65 2.42 -5.93
C ASN A 19 4.68 3.37 -6.54
N ARG A 20 4.41 4.68 -6.58
CA ARG A 20 5.40 5.68 -7.01
C ARG A 20 6.63 5.69 -6.10
N ILE A 21 6.42 5.52 -4.79
CA ILE A 21 7.51 5.51 -3.81
C ILE A 21 8.28 4.19 -3.91
N LEU A 22 7.57 3.05 -3.94
CA LEU A 22 8.17 1.71 -4.06
C LEU A 22 8.97 1.53 -5.36
N ALA A 23 8.56 2.18 -6.45
CA ALA A 23 9.29 2.13 -7.72
C ALA A 23 10.73 2.66 -7.60
N MET A 24 11.02 3.58 -6.66
CA MET A 24 12.39 4.05 -6.40
C MET A 24 13.31 2.93 -5.87
N GLU A 25 12.73 1.86 -5.31
CA GLU A 25 13.42 0.69 -4.80
C GLU A 25 13.21 -0.56 -5.69
N ASN A 26 12.72 -0.39 -6.93
CA ASN A 26 12.30 -1.50 -7.80
C ASN A 26 11.31 -2.46 -7.10
N LYS A 27 10.30 -1.91 -6.44
CA LYS A 27 9.22 -2.68 -5.80
C LYS A 27 7.86 -2.27 -6.32
N LEU A 28 6.89 -3.16 -6.19
CA LEU A 28 5.51 -2.94 -6.60
C LEU A 28 4.53 -3.57 -5.60
N LEU A 29 3.56 -2.78 -5.15
CA LEU A 29 2.41 -3.22 -4.36
C LEU A 29 1.32 -3.75 -5.31
N LEU A 30 0.84 -4.96 -5.04
CA LEU A 30 -0.20 -5.66 -5.78
C LEU A 30 -1.34 -6.11 -4.87
N GLU A 31 -2.55 -6.18 -5.45
CA GLU A 31 -3.73 -6.80 -4.84
C GLU A 31 -3.78 -8.28 -5.21
N SER A 32 -4.14 -9.12 -4.25
CA SER A 32 -4.39 -10.54 -4.49
C SER A 32 -5.67 -10.75 -5.28
N SER A 33 -5.57 -11.51 -6.37
CA SER A 33 -6.64 -11.68 -7.37
C SER A 33 -7.55 -12.89 -7.09
N GLY A 34 -7.12 -13.82 -6.23
CA GLY A 34 -7.85 -15.06 -5.94
C GLY A 34 -7.70 -15.54 -4.51
N HIS A 35 -8.49 -16.54 -4.14
CA HIS A 35 -8.51 -17.09 -2.78
C HIS A 35 -7.14 -17.63 -2.35
N GLN A 36 -6.47 -18.40 -3.22
CA GLN A 36 -5.14 -18.95 -2.94
C GLN A 36 -4.11 -17.84 -2.68
N GLU A 37 -4.06 -16.79 -3.51
CA GLU A 37 -3.13 -15.67 -3.31
C GLU A 37 -3.42 -14.92 -2.01
N LYS A 38 -4.71 -14.76 -1.65
CA LYS A 38 -5.09 -14.15 -0.38
C LYS A 38 -4.64 -14.98 0.82
N GLU A 39 -4.72 -16.31 0.74
CA GLU A 39 -4.19 -17.18 1.80
C GLU A 39 -2.66 -17.11 1.91
N ASP A 40 -1.97 -17.08 0.78
CA ASP A 40 -0.50 -17.13 0.74
C ASP A 40 0.15 -15.78 1.07
N PHE A 41 -0.46 -14.67 0.63
CA PHE A 41 0.15 -13.33 0.62
C PHE A 41 -0.69 -12.25 1.31
N GLY A 42 -1.94 -12.52 1.69
CA GLY A 42 -2.89 -11.53 2.19
C GLY A 42 -3.59 -10.75 1.07
N ASP A 43 -4.42 -9.77 1.41
CA ASP A 43 -5.12 -8.95 0.41
C ASP A 43 -4.17 -8.10 -0.45
N TRP A 44 -3.08 -7.62 0.14
CA TRP A 44 -2.06 -6.83 -0.53
C TRP A 44 -0.65 -7.29 -0.17
N TYR A 45 0.25 -7.25 -1.14
CA TYR A 45 1.63 -7.71 -0.99
C TYR A 45 2.58 -6.92 -1.89
N ILE A 46 3.87 -6.91 -1.55
CA ILE A 46 4.91 -6.22 -2.32
C ILE A 46 5.80 -7.23 -3.02
N ILE A 47 6.03 -7.03 -4.30
CA ILE A 47 6.97 -7.81 -5.11
C ILE A 47 8.16 -6.97 -5.57
N ASP A 48 9.24 -7.66 -5.91
CA ASP A 48 10.23 -7.17 -6.87
C ASP A 48 9.79 -7.60 -8.27
N PRO A 49 9.47 -6.67 -9.20
CA PRO A 49 8.97 -6.99 -10.52
C PRO A 49 10.03 -7.64 -11.43
N LEU A 50 11.32 -7.49 -11.15
CA LEU A 50 12.41 -8.10 -11.94
C LEU A 50 12.55 -9.58 -11.62
N THR A 51 12.55 -9.93 -10.33
CA THR A 51 12.73 -11.31 -9.87
C THR A 51 11.40 -12.04 -9.66
N LYS A 52 10.28 -11.31 -9.66
CA LYS A 52 8.93 -11.79 -9.27
C LYS A 52 8.88 -12.34 -7.85
N ALA A 53 9.85 -11.99 -7.01
CA ALA A 53 9.88 -12.43 -5.63
C ALA A 53 8.93 -11.59 -4.77
N VAL A 54 8.12 -12.26 -3.94
CA VAL A 54 7.34 -11.59 -2.90
C VAL A 54 8.28 -11.18 -1.77
N THR A 55 8.34 -9.87 -1.53
CA THR A 55 9.24 -9.26 -0.53
C THR A 55 8.52 -8.98 0.80
N VAL A 56 7.23 -8.65 0.74
CA VAL A 56 6.38 -8.38 1.91
C VAL A 56 4.99 -8.94 1.65
N ARG A 57 4.38 -9.56 2.67
CA ARG A 57 3.02 -10.14 2.65
C ARG A 57 2.14 -9.40 3.67
N ASN A 58 0.82 -9.56 3.55
CA ASN A 58 -0.18 -9.04 4.49
C ASN A 58 -0.03 -7.54 4.73
N CYS A 59 0.12 -6.77 3.64
CA CYS A 59 0.22 -5.32 3.73
C CYS A 59 -1.14 -4.73 4.07
N GLU A 60 -1.27 -4.10 5.24
CA GLU A 60 -2.37 -3.19 5.51
C GLU A 60 -2.07 -1.84 4.82
N ILE A 61 -2.99 -1.35 4.01
CA ILE A 61 -2.73 -0.22 3.11
C ILE A 61 -2.57 1.08 3.87
N GLU A 62 -3.36 1.34 4.90
CA GLU A 62 -3.25 2.59 5.65
C GLU A 62 -1.93 2.67 6.43
N GLU A 63 -1.55 1.61 7.13
CA GLU A 63 -0.28 1.47 7.84
C GLU A 63 0.90 1.58 6.89
N LEU A 64 0.87 0.86 5.75
CA LEU A 64 1.92 0.94 4.73
C LEU A 64 2.02 2.37 4.17
N ALA A 65 0.89 2.99 3.84
CA ALA A 65 0.85 4.34 3.30
C ALA A 65 1.46 5.36 4.28
N ARG A 66 1.15 5.25 5.57
CA ARG A 66 1.74 6.10 6.61
C ARG A 66 3.23 5.85 6.75
N LYS A 67 3.66 4.58 6.76
CA LYS A 67 5.06 4.18 6.88
C LYS A 67 5.94 4.71 5.75
N VAL A 68 5.45 4.66 4.51
CA VAL A 68 6.20 5.13 3.33
C VAL A 68 5.99 6.62 3.03
N GLY A 69 5.12 7.31 3.78
CA GLY A 69 4.80 8.72 3.57
C GLY A 69 3.86 9.01 2.40
N ALA A 70 3.13 8.00 1.90
CA ALA A 70 2.09 8.16 0.88
C ALA A 70 0.80 8.81 1.42
N LEU A 71 0.55 8.67 2.74
CA LEU A 71 -0.57 9.27 3.45
C LEU A 71 -0.06 10.25 4.51
N LYS A 72 -0.48 11.50 4.44
CA LYS A 72 -0.09 12.55 5.40
C LYS A 72 -0.82 12.37 6.75
N PRO A 73 -0.31 12.98 7.84
CA PRO A 73 -0.92 12.87 9.16
C PRO A 73 -2.39 13.33 9.21
N ASN A 74 -2.76 14.30 8.39
CA ASN A 74 -4.10 14.85 8.27
C ASN A 74 -4.96 14.20 7.18
N GLU A 75 -4.50 13.12 6.54
CA GLU A 75 -5.24 12.36 5.52
C GLU A 75 -5.77 11.02 6.10
N THR A 76 -6.88 10.54 5.53
CA THR A 76 -7.50 9.24 5.80
C THR A 76 -7.97 8.60 4.50
N ILE A 77 -8.09 7.27 4.47
CA ILE A 77 -8.66 6.51 3.35
C ILE A 77 -10.17 6.36 3.55
#